data_AF-A0AAX6N0I6-F1
#
_entry.id   AF-A0AAX6N0I6-F1
#
_cell.length_a   1.000
_cell.length_b   1.000
_cell.length_c   1.000
_cell.angle_alpha   90.00
_cell.angle_beta   90.00
_cell.angle_gamma   90.00
#
_symmetry.space_group_name_H-M   'P 1'
#
loop_
_entity.id
_entity.type
_entity.pdbx_description
1 polymer ?
#
loop_
_entity_poly.entity_id
_entity_poly.type
_entity_poly.pdbx_seq_one_letter_code
_entity_poly.pdbx_strand_id
1 'polypeptide(L)'
;MDSDTNSEGSFELSDDRDYENGNGGVPPNGLTQAQALNLYVSHAFSTWNARGYEFAALCSMIIVYFAMILFSSSVGQWVQRSPSRLRTLLSTIICNRGSVILGSFFWILILSQEDLVGQETAFVLPTNAILKGIGFAVAVTFGIIERLSASGNLISMERDWVVTVAAPTGNPYDLTHLNAVMRRIDLVCKLISPILISAVISVLGSIRLGVIFTGLTSLVSIPIEVFSAKRVWNSSPLLQAPRAIPTAHPETATQEASRSWISKTRQYFHGFEMYFSTSVWVPSTALALLHFNMLTWRATFITYLINVGYSLNVITIARAIGSVFEISSTVITPRGIEYMGKAHHHASSHHRDEDDESGARLITGDQEGNRDIQTLIGLQRFGLWGISWQIVNTVRQLSCVIIFYLYIRISTNE
;
A
#
# COMPACT_ATOMS: atom_id res chain seq x y z
N MET A 1 74.05 -27.71 11.59
CA MET A 1 72.64 -27.75 11.14
C MET A 1 71.99 -26.65 11.93
N ASP A 2 72.24 -25.42 11.45
CA ASP A 2 71.91 -24.14 12.08
C ASP A 2 71.12 -23.32 11.07
N SER A 3 70.03 -22.71 11.53
CA SER A 3 69.14 -21.67 10.95
C SER A 3 67.74 -21.95 11.54
N ASP A 4 66.92 -21.00 12.03
CA ASP A 4 66.93 -19.56 11.92
C ASP A 4 65.96 -18.93 12.96
N THR A 5 66.35 -17.73 13.42
CA THR A 5 65.59 -16.51 13.79
C THR A 5 64.07 -16.55 14.12
N ASN A 6 63.67 -15.90 15.23
CA ASN A 6 63.00 -14.58 15.16
C ASN A 6 62.83 -13.84 16.51
N SER A 7 62.87 -12.52 16.39
CA SER A 7 62.97 -11.45 17.38
C SER A 7 61.67 -10.99 18.06
N GLU A 8 61.80 -10.66 19.35
CA GLU A 8 61.36 -9.46 20.10
C GLU A 8 59.97 -8.80 19.89
N GLY A 9 59.34 -8.44 21.03
CA GLY A 9 58.29 -7.42 21.08
C GLY A 9 57.37 -7.47 22.30
N SER A 10 57.92 -7.21 23.51
CA SER A 10 57.29 -6.55 24.68
C SER A 10 55.75 -6.59 24.84
N PHE A 11 55.27 -7.31 25.86
CA PHE A 11 53.92 -7.18 26.40
C PHE A 11 54.02 -6.85 27.90
N GLU A 12 53.79 -5.58 28.25
CA GLU A 12 53.75 -5.09 29.63
C GLU A 12 52.48 -5.54 30.37
N LEU A 13 52.62 -5.62 31.69
CA LEU A 13 51.77 -6.32 32.65
C LEU A 13 50.66 -5.42 33.24
N SER A 14 49.47 -6.02 33.38
CA SER A 14 48.44 -5.89 34.43
C SER A 14 48.11 -4.54 35.12
N ASP A 15 46.82 -4.19 35.13
CA ASP A 15 46.10 -3.96 36.39
C ASP A 15 44.64 -4.45 36.22
N ASP A 16 44.34 -5.60 36.83
CA ASP A 16 42.98 -6.06 37.11
C ASP A 16 42.45 -5.26 38.30
N ARG A 17 41.46 -4.39 38.07
CA ARG A 17 40.52 -4.00 39.13
C ARG A 17 39.11 -3.85 38.58
N ASP A 18 38.26 -4.75 39.06
CA ASP A 18 36.81 -4.78 38.96
C ASP A 18 36.15 -3.41 39.14
N TYR A 19 35.12 -3.12 38.34
CA TYR A 19 33.80 -2.72 38.85
C TYR A 19 32.73 -2.92 37.77
N GLU A 20 31.72 -3.69 38.14
CA GLU A 20 30.45 -3.92 37.45
C GLU A 20 29.81 -2.61 36.96
N ASN A 21 29.41 -2.57 35.69
CA ASN A 21 28.03 -2.29 35.33
C ASN A 21 27.78 -2.62 33.86
N GLY A 22 27.24 -3.82 33.63
CA GLY A 22 26.68 -4.21 32.34
C GLY A 22 25.45 -3.36 32.04
N ASN A 23 25.61 -2.35 31.19
CA ASN A 23 24.48 -1.78 30.45
C ASN A 23 24.49 -2.35 29.03
N GLY A 24 24.24 -3.66 28.94
CA GLY A 24 23.86 -4.30 27.69
C GLY A 24 22.46 -3.83 27.31
N GLY A 25 22.38 -2.67 26.67
CA GLY A 25 21.12 -2.14 26.18
C GLY A 25 20.50 -3.11 25.18
N VAL A 26 19.44 -3.78 25.60
CA VAL A 26 18.49 -4.44 24.69
C VAL A 26 18.07 -3.39 23.65
N PRO A 27 18.26 -3.63 22.34
CA PRO A 27 17.81 -2.68 21.33
C PRO A 27 16.31 -2.47 21.51
N PRO A 28 15.81 -1.22 21.48
CA PRO A 28 14.40 -0.95 21.75
C PRO A 28 13.54 -1.75 20.77
N ASN A 29 12.58 -2.51 21.29
CA ASN A 29 11.59 -3.22 20.51
C ASN A 29 10.71 -2.20 19.75
N GLY A 30 11.15 -1.80 18.56
CA GLY A 30 10.43 -0.88 17.68
C GLY A 30 11.24 -0.39 16.48
N LEU A 31 10.55 0.12 15.45
CA LEU A 31 11.19 0.79 14.32
C LEU A 31 11.87 2.08 14.79
N THR A 32 13.14 2.26 14.43
CA THR A 32 13.81 3.56 14.51
C THR A 32 13.26 4.53 13.46
N GLN A 33 13.39 5.83 13.67
CA GLN A 33 12.96 6.86 12.72
C GLN A 33 13.57 6.65 11.32
N ALA A 34 14.85 6.28 11.26
CA ALA A 34 15.53 6.00 10.00
C ALA A 34 14.94 4.77 9.29
N GLN A 35 14.59 3.71 10.03
CA GLN A 35 13.95 2.52 9.45
C GLN A 35 12.53 2.82 8.96
N ALA A 36 11.74 3.58 9.73
CA ALA A 36 10.41 4.03 9.31
C ALA A 36 10.49 4.90 8.05
N LEU A 37 11.46 5.82 7.98
CA LEU A 37 11.67 6.66 6.80
C LEU A 37 12.04 5.84 5.56
N ASN A 38 12.92 4.84 5.68
CA ASN A 38 13.25 3.96 4.55
C ASN A 38 12.04 3.14 4.08
N LEU A 39 11.21 2.67 5.01
CA LEU A 39 9.96 1.98 4.70
C LEU A 39 8.99 2.90 3.96
N TYR A 40 8.83 4.14 4.44
CA TYR A 40 7.98 5.17 3.83
C TYR A 40 8.46 5.59 2.44
N VAL A 41 9.77 5.76 2.27
CA VAL A 41 10.37 6.12 0.98
C VAL A 41 10.14 4.99 -0.04
N SER A 42 10.40 3.75 0.35
CA SER A 42 10.16 2.59 -0.53
C SER A 42 8.69 2.47 -0.92
N HIS A 43 7.78 2.67 0.03
CA HIS A 43 6.34 2.67 -0.23
C HIS A 43 5.92 3.82 -1.15
N ALA A 44 6.43 5.03 -0.90
CA ALA A 44 6.13 6.22 -1.68
C ALA A 44 6.52 6.08 -3.15
N PHE A 45 7.74 5.59 -3.43
CA PHE A 45 8.20 5.33 -4.80
C PHE A 45 7.38 4.23 -5.47
N SER A 46 6.98 3.21 -4.71
CA SER A 46 6.14 2.15 -5.24
C SER A 46 4.75 2.63 -5.64
N THR A 47 4.07 3.36 -4.75
CA THR A 47 2.73 3.90 -5.03
C THR A 47 2.77 4.99 -6.08
N TRP A 48 3.82 5.84 -6.11
CA TRP A 48 4.02 6.87 -7.14
C TRP A 48 3.96 6.28 -8.55
N ASN A 49 4.79 5.25 -8.79
CA ASN A 49 4.89 4.61 -10.09
C ASN A 49 3.61 3.84 -10.44
N ALA A 50 3.01 3.12 -9.50
CA ALA A 50 1.76 2.36 -9.72
C ALA A 50 0.57 3.26 -10.10
N ARG A 51 0.47 4.45 -9.50
CA ARG A 51 -0.56 5.46 -9.79
C ARG A 51 -0.28 6.23 -11.08
N GLY A 52 0.97 6.56 -11.34
CA GLY A 52 1.39 7.20 -12.60
C GLY A 52 1.11 6.31 -13.81
N TYR A 53 1.41 5.01 -13.68
CA TYR A 53 1.12 4.01 -14.71
C TYR A 53 -0.40 3.80 -14.92
N GLU A 54 -1.21 3.89 -13.86
CA GLU A 54 -2.69 3.81 -13.93
C GLU A 54 -3.29 4.88 -14.82
N PHE A 55 -2.75 6.09 -14.71
CA PHE A 55 -3.17 7.22 -15.50
C PHE A 55 -2.78 7.08 -16.99
N ALA A 56 -1.62 6.47 -17.28
CA ALA A 56 -1.13 6.32 -18.65
C ALA A 56 -1.81 5.18 -19.44
N ALA A 57 -2.31 4.13 -18.79
CA ALA A 57 -2.77 2.90 -19.44
C ALA A 57 -4.31 2.72 -19.50
N LEU A 58 -5.05 3.75 -19.96
CA LEU A 58 -6.52 3.82 -19.83
C LEU A 58 -7.34 2.82 -20.68
N CYS A 59 -6.80 2.30 -21.79
CA CYS A 59 -7.59 1.50 -22.76
C CYS A 59 -7.82 0.02 -22.40
N SER A 60 -7.21 -0.52 -21.33
CA SER A 60 -7.25 -1.97 -21.02
C SER A 60 -7.77 -2.31 -19.62
N MET A 61 -8.49 -1.39 -18.98
CA MET A 61 -8.89 -1.53 -17.57
C MET A 61 -9.71 -2.79 -17.29
N ILE A 62 -10.63 -3.18 -18.20
CA ILE A 62 -11.46 -4.38 -18.02
C ILE A 62 -10.59 -5.65 -18.00
N ILE A 63 -9.71 -5.82 -19.00
CA ILE A 63 -8.82 -6.99 -19.11
C ILE A 63 -7.88 -7.07 -17.90
N VAL A 64 -7.34 -5.92 -17.48
CA VAL A 64 -6.48 -5.82 -16.29
C VAL A 64 -7.24 -6.23 -15.03
N TYR A 65 -8.47 -5.75 -14.82
CA TYR A 65 -9.27 -6.13 -13.65
C TYR A 65 -9.66 -7.61 -13.65
N PHE A 66 -10.03 -8.17 -14.82
CA PHE A 66 -10.28 -9.61 -14.92
C PHE A 66 -9.02 -10.43 -14.60
N ALA A 67 -7.86 -10.04 -15.13
CA ALA A 67 -6.60 -10.68 -14.79
C ALA A 67 -6.28 -10.58 -13.28
N MET A 68 -6.53 -9.42 -12.67
CA MET A 68 -6.36 -9.25 -11.22
C MET A 68 -7.27 -10.18 -10.41
N ILE A 69 -8.54 -10.35 -10.79
CA ILE A 69 -9.47 -11.26 -10.10
C ILE A 69 -8.97 -12.72 -10.19
N LEU A 70 -8.47 -13.13 -11.35
CA LEU A 70 -8.01 -14.49 -11.59
C LEU A 70 -6.67 -14.81 -10.91
N PHE A 71 -5.72 -13.88 -10.94
CA PHE A 71 -4.34 -14.15 -10.55
C PHE A 71 -3.92 -13.58 -9.19
N SER A 72 -4.69 -12.65 -8.59
CA SER A 72 -4.36 -12.06 -7.28
C SER A 72 -4.23 -13.11 -6.16
N SER A 73 -5.12 -14.10 -6.11
CA SER A 73 -5.03 -15.21 -5.15
C SER A 73 -3.73 -16.01 -5.33
N SER A 74 -3.32 -16.27 -6.58
CA SER A 74 -2.09 -16.99 -6.88
C SER A 74 -0.86 -16.21 -6.43
N VAL A 75 -0.83 -14.89 -6.67
CA VAL A 75 0.22 -13.99 -6.18
C VAL A 75 0.25 -13.98 -4.65
N GLY A 76 -0.90 -13.85 -3.99
CA GLY A 76 -1.00 -13.88 -2.53
C GLY A 76 -0.49 -15.18 -1.91
N GLN A 77 -0.86 -16.33 -2.49
CA GLN A 77 -0.36 -17.64 -2.04
C GLN A 77 1.15 -17.79 -2.25
N TRP A 78 1.67 -17.30 -3.37
CA TRP A 78 3.12 -17.29 -3.61
C TRP A 78 3.87 -16.43 -2.58
N VAL A 79 3.35 -15.24 -2.27
CA VAL A 79 3.90 -14.37 -1.22
C VAL A 79 3.87 -15.05 0.15
N GLN A 80 2.80 -15.78 0.47
CA GLN A 80 2.63 -16.49 1.75
C GLN A 80 3.51 -17.74 1.88
N ARG A 81 3.67 -18.52 0.80
CA ARG A 81 4.48 -19.77 0.82
C ARG A 81 5.98 -19.53 0.69
N SER A 82 6.39 -18.36 0.23
CA SER A 82 7.80 -18.06 0.04
C SER A 82 8.56 -18.10 1.37
N PRO A 83 9.68 -18.84 1.46
CA PRO A 83 10.39 -19.07 2.72
C PRO A 83 11.14 -17.84 3.23
N SER A 84 11.45 -16.86 2.36
CA SER A 84 12.21 -15.67 2.73
C SER A 84 11.45 -14.41 2.34
N ARG A 85 11.06 -13.62 3.35
CA ARG A 85 10.26 -12.40 3.14
C ARG A 85 11.00 -11.35 2.30
N LEU A 86 12.33 -11.26 2.43
CA LEU A 86 13.16 -10.37 1.61
C LEU A 86 13.17 -10.76 0.13
N ARG A 87 13.35 -12.03 -0.20
CA ARG A 87 13.40 -12.43 -1.62
C ARG A 87 12.05 -12.19 -2.29
N THR A 88 10.95 -12.42 -1.58
CA THR A 88 9.60 -12.12 -2.07
C THR A 88 9.43 -10.64 -2.37
N LEU A 89 9.76 -9.75 -1.42
CA LEU A 89 9.66 -8.30 -1.61
C LEU A 89 10.57 -7.80 -2.74
N LEU A 90 11.82 -8.25 -2.80
CA LEU A 90 12.75 -7.87 -3.88
C LEU A 90 12.26 -8.36 -5.25
N SER A 91 11.70 -9.57 -5.32
CA SER A 91 11.13 -10.12 -6.55
C SER A 91 9.94 -9.30 -7.02
N THR A 92 9.06 -8.84 -6.12
CA THR A 92 7.93 -7.96 -6.51
C THR A 92 8.39 -6.57 -6.95
N ILE A 93 9.42 -6.00 -6.32
CA ILE A 93 10.01 -4.72 -6.73
C ILE A 93 10.61 -4.83 -8.13
N ILE A 94 11.49 -5.82 -8.36
CA ILE A 94 12.18 -5.99 -9.65
C ILE A 94 11.19 -6.32 -10.76
N CYS A 95 10.21 -7.20 -10.50
CA CYS A 95 9.17 -7.54 -11.47
C CYS A 95 8.30 -6.32 -11.82
N ASN A 96 7.89 -5.52 -10.83
CA ASN A 96 7.11 -4.32 -11.07
C ASN A 96 7.91 -3.30 -11.91
N ARG A 97 9.12 -2.91 -11.46
CA ARG A 97 9.93 -1.90 -12.18
C ARG A 97 10.35 -2.37 -13.57
N GLY A 98 10.74 -3.64 -13.69
CA GLY A 98 11.07 -4.26 -14.98
C GLY A 98 9.88 -4.22 -15.95
N SER A 99 8.67 -4.52 -15.47
CA SER A 99 7.46 -4.46 -16.29
C SER A 99 7.13 -3.04 -16.77
N VAL A 100 7.33 -2.02 -15.94
CA VAL A 100 7.13 -0.62 -16.35
C VAL A 100 8.18 -0.20 -17.38
N ILE A 101 9.45 -0.54 -17.18
CA ILE A 101 10.54 -0.19 -18.11
C ILE A 101 10.31 -0.85 -19.48
N LEU A 102 10.00 -2.15 -19.50
CA LEU A 102 9.72 -2.88 -20.72
C LEU A 102 8.42 -2.39 -21.38
N GLY A 103 7.37 -2.14 -20.59
CA GLY A 103 6.14 -1.53 -21.07
C GLY A 103 6.37 -0.18 -21.72
N SER A 104 7.14 0.71 -21.09
CA SER A 104 7.54 2.01 -21.63
C SER A 104 8.32 1.88 -22.93
N PHE A 105 9.23 0.89 -23.04
CA PHE A 105 9.96 0.62 -24.28
C PHE A 105 9.01 0.28 -25.43
N PHE A 106 8.05 -0.64 -25.23
CA PHE A 106 7.06 -0.98 -26.25
C PHE A 106 6.12 0.19 -26.57
N TRP A 107 5.73 1.00 -25.59
CA TRP A 107 4.97 2.23 -25.83
C TRP A 107 5.75 3.24 -26.67
N ILE A 108 7.05 3.41 -26.43
CA ILE A 108 7.92 4.26 -27.27
C ILE A 108 8.00 3.73 -28.69
N LEU A 109 8.14 2.41 -28.89
CA LEU A 109 8.15 1.82 -30.23
C LEU A 109 6.85 2.09 -30.99
N ILE A 110 5.70 1.98 -30.31
CA ILE A 110 4.38 2.29 -30.90
C ILE A 110 4.30 3.77 -31.28
N LEU A 111 4.65 4.65 -30.35
CA LEU A 111 4.58 6.10 -30.55
C LEU A 111 5.58 6.60 -31.61
N SER A 112 6.77 6.00 -31.71
CA SER A 112 7.85 6.35 -32.66
C SER A 112 7.40 6.25 -34.12
N GLN A 113 6.50 5.30 -34.41
CA GLN A 113 5.98 5.04 -35.76
C GLN A 113 4.95 6.07 -36.25
N GLU A 114 4.45 6.97 -35.40
CA GLU A 114 3.42 7.94 -35.77
C GLU A 114 3.99 9.23 -36.39
N ASP A 115 5.20 9.65 -36.00
CA ASP A 115 5.83 10.88 -36.54
C ASP A 115 6.41 10.71 -37.95
N LEU A 116 6.63 9.47 -38.41
CA LEU A 116 7.05 9.15 -39.79
C LEU A 116 5.96 9.44 -40.83
N VAL A 117 4.72 9.72 -40.39
CA VAL A 117 3.59 10.03 -41.26
C VAL A 117 3.35 11.55 -41.37
N GLY A 118 4.08 12.37 -40.60
CA GLY A 118 3.82 13.81 -40.46
C GLY A 118 4.78 14.76 -41.18
N GLN A 119 5.88 14.29 -41.78
CA GLN A 119 6.81 15.18 -42.48
C GLN A 119 7.43 14.47 -43.68
N GLU A 120 7.29 15.06 -44.87
CA GLU A 120 7.82 14.54 -46.12
C GLU A 120 9.28 14.10 -45.97
N THR A 121 9.56 12.80 -45.93
CA THR A 121 10.83 12.17 -46.38
C THR A 121 10.76 10.64 -46.30
N ALA A 122 10.65 10.01 -47.48
CA ALA A 122 11.39 8.84 -48.00
C ALA A 122 11.80 7.63 -47.11
N PHE A 123 11.22 7.37 -45.94
CA PHE A 123 11.41 6.10 -45.24
C PHE A 123 10.09 5.48 -44.79
N VAL A 124 9.46 4.73 -45.69
CA VAL A 124 8.30 3.90 -45.37
C VAL A 124 8.78 2.64 -44.67
N LEU A 125 8.87 2.67 -43.34
CA LEU A 125 8.93 1.44 -42.56
C LEU A 125 7.54 0.76 -42.69
N PRO A 126 7.44 -0.53 -43.08
CA PRO A 126 6.16 -1.13 -43.45
C PRO A 126 5.17 -1.08 -42.29
N THR A 127 4.02 -0.43 -42.53
CA THR A 127 2.88 -0.31 -41.62
C THR A 127 2.22 -1.68 -41.39
N ASN A 128 2.92 -2.58 -40.72
CA ASN A 128 2.35 -3.84 -40.29
C ASN A 128 1.44 -3.53 -39.09
N ALA A 129 0.15 -3.28 -39.35
CA ALA A 129 -0.87 -3.14 -38.31
C ALA A 129 -0.82 -4.31 -37.31
N ILE A 130 -0.41 -5.49 -37.79
CA ILE A 130 -0.14 -6.68 -36.99
C ILE A 130 1.01 -6.44 -36.00
N LEU A 131 2.13 -5.83 -36.41
CA LEU A 131 3.26 -5.53 -35.52
C LEU A 131 2.90 -4.48 -34.46
N LYS A 132 2.12 -3.45 -34.83
CA LYS A 132 1.55 -2.49 -33.87
C LYS A 132 0.61 -3.17 -32.89
N GLY A 133 -0.26 -4.06 -33.37
CA GLY A 133 -1.17 -4.85 -32.54
C GLY A 133 -0.42 -5.78 -31.57
N ILE A 134 0.64 -6.45 -32.04
CA ILE A 134 1.52 -7.29 -31.22
C ILE A 134 2.22 -6.42 -30.16
N GLY A 135 2.80 -5.29 -30.56
CA GLY A 135 3.46 -4.35 -29.63
C GLY A 135 2.50 -3.84 -28.56
N PHE A 136 1.27 -3.49 -28.93
CA PHE A 136 0.23 -3.08 -27.99
C PHE A 136 -0.16 -4.23 -27.04
N ALA A 137 -0.38 -5.43 -27.56
CA ALA A 137 -0.69 -6.61 -26.73
C ALA A 137 0.42 -6.92 -25.72
N VAL A 138 1.68 -6.80 -26.13
CA VAL A 138 2.85 -6.97 -25.25
C VAL A 138 2.90 -5.86 -24.19
N ALA A 139 2.69 -4.59 -24.58
CA ALA A 139 2.64 -3.47 -23.63
C ALA A 139 1.52 -3.63 -22.59
N VAL A 140 0.33 -4.09 -23.00
CA VAL A 140 -0.78 -4.41 -22.10
C VAL A 140 -0.43 -5.57 -21.17
N THR A 141 0.25 -6.60 -21.67
CA THR A 141 0.70 -7.74 -20.85
C THR A 141 1.67 -7.28 -19.75
N PHE A 142 2.63 -6.41 -20.08
CA PHE A 142 3.49 -5.79 -19.08
C PHE A 142 2.69 -4.96 -18.06
N GLY A 143 1.64 -4.27 -18.49
CA GLY A 143 0.74 -3.57 -17.56
C GLY A 143 -0.02 -4.48 -16.61
N ILE A 144 -0.38 -5.69 -17.04
CA ILE A 144 -0.98 -6.71 -16.16
C ILE A 144 0.06 -7.21 -15.15
N ILE A 145 1.29 -7.49 -15.60
CA ILE A 145 2.39 -7.92 -14.73
C ILE A 145 2.72 -6.83 -13.70
N GLU A 146 2.76 -5.56 -14.11
CA GLU A 146 2.95 -4.41 -13.22
C GLU A 146 1.91 -4.43 -12.10
N ARG A 147 0.63 -4.56 -12.45
CA ARG A 147 -0.48 -4.56 -11.50
C ARG A 147 -0.45 -5.73 -10.53
N LEU A 148 -0.19 -6.93 -11.04
CA LEU A 148 -0.06 -8.13 -10.22
C LEU A 148 1.13 -8.02 -9.27
N SER A 149 2.27 -7.52 -9.76
CA SER A 149 3.46 -7.32 -8.94
C SER A 149 3.28 -6.20 -7.92
N ALA A 150 2.57 -5.11 -8.26
CA ALA A 150 2.20 -4.06 -7.31
C ALA A 150 1.33 -4.61 -6.17
N SER A 151 0.36 -5.48 -6.49
CA SER A 151 -0.45 -6.15 -5.48
C SER A 151 0.38 -7.10 -4.61
N GLY A 152 1.32 -7.85 -5.20
CA GLY A 152 2.24 -8.69 -4.44
C GLY A 152 3.15 -7.87 -3.52
N ASN A 153 3.61 -6.71 -3.98
CA ASN A 153 4.39 -5.77 -3.19
C ASN A 153 3.57 -5.22 -2.02
N LEU A 154 2.31 -4.87 -2.23
CA LEU A 154 1.39 -4.41 -1.18
C LEU A 154 1.20 -5.49 -0.10
N ILE A 155 0.95 -6.75 -0.50
CA ILE A 155 0.79 -7.85 0.45
C ILE A 155 2.10 -8.08 1.22
N SER A 156 3.24 -8.04 0.55
CA SER A 156 4.55 -8.25 1.18
C SER A 156 4.94 -7.11 2.12
N MET A 157 4.75 -5.86 1.71
CA MET A 157 5.21 -4.69 2.45
C MET A 157 4.20 -4.25 3.51
N GLU A 158 2.95 -3.98 3.13
CA GLU A 158 1.94 -3.43 4.05
C GLU A 158 1.30 -4.50 4.93
N ARG A 159 1.06 -5.70 4.39
CA ARG A 159 0.28 -6.73 5.11
C ARG A 159 1.14 -7.75 5.84
N ASP A 160 2.40 -7.90 5.45
CA ASP A 160 3.32 -8.84 6.09
C ASP A 160 4.43 -8.12 6.88
N TRP A 161 5.24 -7.28 6.21
CA TRP A 161 6.37 -6.62 6.88
C TRP A 161 5.94 -5.63 7.96
N VAL A 162 5.04 -4.70 7.65
CA VAL A 162 4.59 -3.68 8.61
C VAL A 162 3.99 -4.30 9.85
N VAL A 163 3.14 -5.30 9.68
CA VAL A 163 2.52 -6.03 10.80
C VAL A 163 3.56 -6.72 11.66
N THR A 164 4.65 -7.22 11.06
CA THR A 164 5.70 -7.96 11.77
C THR A 164 6.68 -7.03 12.50
N VAL A 165 6.89 -5.80 12.03
CA VAL A 165 7.85 -4.86 12.63
C VAL A 165 7.17 -3.80 13.51
N ALA A 166 5.85 -3.65 13.43
CA ALA A 166 5.10 -2.73 14.27
C ALA A 166 5.41 -2.97 15.77
N ALA A 167 5.62 -1.87 16.49
CA ALA A 167 5.76 -1.92 17.94
C ALA A 167 4.42 -2.30 18.58
N PRO A 168 4.42 -2.81 19.83
CA PRO A 168 3.19 -3.05 20.59
C PRO A 168 2.34 -1.77 20.71
N THR A 169 1.04 -1.94 20.91
CA THR A 169 0.07 -0.84 20.94
C THR A 169 0.45 0.26 21.92
N GLY A 170 0.41 1.51 21.46
CA GLY A 170 0.74 2.68 22.29
C GLY A 170 2.23 2.98 22.44
N ASN A 171 3.12 2.20 21.79
CA ASN A 171 4.52 2.59 21.59
C ASN A 171 4.70 3.40 20.30
N PRO A 172 5.78 4.18 20.18
CA PRO A 172 6.11 4.84 18.91
C PRO A 172 6.19 3.81 17.77
N TYR A 173 5.55 4.12 16.64
CA TYR A 173 5.45 3.23 15.48
C TYR A 173 4.65 1.94 15.72
N ASP A 174 3.55 2.05 16.47
CA ASP A 174 2.51 1.02 16.50
C ASP A 174 1.84 0.84 15.13
N LEU A 175 1.06 -0.24 15.00
CA LEU A 175 0.43 -0.62 13.74
C LEU A 175 -0.52 0.45 13.20
N THR A 176 -1.24 1.15 14.07
CA THR A 176 -2.17 2.22 13.70
C THR A 176 -1.42 3.41 13.11
N HIS A 177 -0.32 3.83 13.74
CA HIS A 177 0.52 4.91 13.25
C HIS A 177 1.18 4.56 11.92
N LEU A 178 1.81 3.38 11.81
CA LEU A 178 2.45 2.93 10.57
C LEU A 178 1.46 2.86 9.41
N ASN A 179 0.29 2.25 9.63
CA ASN A 179 -0.76 2.14 8.62
C ASN A 179 -1.31 3.52 8.21
N ALA A 180 -1.51 4.44 9.17
CA ALA A 180 -1.96 5.80 8.87
C ALA A 180 -0.96 6.60 8.02
N VAL A 181 0.35 6.48 8.31
CA VAL A 181 1.39 7.13 7.51
C VAL A 181 1.49 6.52 6.12
N MET A 182 1.42 5.20 5.99
CA MET A 182 1.38 4.53 4.67
C MET A 182 0.19 4.99 3.84
N ARG A 183 -1.00 5.05 4.46
CA ARG A 183 -2.19 5.56 3.78
C ARG A 183 -2.04 7.03 3.35
N ARG A 184 -1.38 7.86 4.16
CA ARG A 184 -1.11 9.26 3.80
C ARG A 184 -0.21 9.35 2.58
N ILE A 185 0.87 8.57 2.57
CA ILE A 185 1.79 8.47 1.44
C ILE A 185 1.03 8.08 0.18
N ASP A 186 0.16 7.07 0.25
CA ASP A 186 -0.65 6.65 -0.90
C ASP A 186 -1.52 7.75 -1.46
N LEU A 187 -2.19 8.51 -0.59
CA LEU A 187 -3.08 9.59 -0.99
C LEU A 187 -2.32 10.76 -1.60
N VAL A 188 -1.17 11.10 -1.02
CA VAL A 188 -0.27 12.13 -1.56
C VAL A 188 0.24 11.70 -2.94
N CYS A 189 0.74 10.47 -3.10
CA CYS A 189 1.20 9.95 -4.39
C CYS A 189 0.07 9.84 -5.43
N LYS A 190 -1.14 9.46 -5.02
CA LYS A 190 -2.35 9.41 -5.88
C LYS A 190 -2.72 10.79 -6.44
N LEU A 191 -2.39 11.87 -5.72
CA LEU A 191 -2.62 13.25 -6.16
C LEU A 191 -1.44 13.79 -6.98
N ILE A 192 -0.22 13.73 -6.44
CA ILE A 192 0.95 14.41 -7.01
C ILE A 192 1.46 13.67 -8.27
N SER A 193 1.37 12.34 -8.33
CA SER A 193 1.91 11.55 -9.45
C SER A 193 1.33 11.94 -10.81
N PRO A 194 0.00 11.93 -11.00
CA PRO A 194 -0.58 12.36 -12.27
C PRO A 194 -0.31 13.83 -12.61
N ILE A 195 -0.23 14.72 -11.61
CA ILE A 195 0.03 16.15 -11.81
C ILE A 195 1.44 16.37 -12.37
N LEU A 196 2.46 15.77 -11.77
CA LEU A 196 3.83 15.93 -12.25
C LEU A 196 4.03 15.29 -13.62
N ILE A 197 3.45 14.09 -13.86
CA ILE A 197 3.52 13.46 -15.20
C ILE A 197 2.86 14.35 -16.25
N SER A 198 1.68 14.90 -15.96
CA SER A 198 0.97 15.81 -16.86
C SER A 198 1.74 17.11 -17.10
N ALA A 199 2.35 17.68 -16.06
CA ALA A 199 3.18 18.87 -16.17
C ALA A 199 4.43 18.62 -17.02
N VAL A 200 5.11 17.48 -16.83
CA VAL A 200 6.25 17.08 -17.68
C VAL A 200 5.82 16.95 -19.13
N ILE A 201 4.72 16.25 -19.42
CA ILE A 201 4.20 16.13 -20.79
C ILE A 201 3.88 17.51 -21.39
N SER A 202 3.27 18.41 -20.61
CA SER A 202 2.90 19.75 -21.05
C SER A 202 4.11 20.65 -21.30
N VAL A 203 5.14 20.61 -20.45
CA VAL A 203 6.35 21.45 -20.58
C VAL A 203 7.24 20.94 -21.71
N LEU A 204 7.37 19.62 -21.85
CA LEU A 204 8.20 19.00 -22.89
C LEU A 204 7.46 18.90 -24.24
N GLY A 205 6.16 19.18 -24.28
CA GLY A 205 5.34 19.18 -25.49
C GLY A 205 5.23 17.82 -26.20
N SER A 206 5.57 16.72 -25.53
CA SER A 206 5.61 15.39 -26.14
C SER A 206 5.22 14.27 -25.19
N ILE A 207 4.24 13.45 -25.61
CA ILE A 207 3.81 12.25 -24.89
C ILE A 207 4.96 11.23 -24.79
N ARG A 208 5.83 11.17 -25.81
CA ARG A 208 7.01 10.26 -25.82
C ARG A 208 7.94 10.56 -24.67
N LEU A 209 8.20 11.84 -24.41
CA LEU A 209 9.04 12.27 -23.31
C LEU A 209 8.40 11.96 -21.95
N GLY A 210 7.06 11.97 -21.85
CA GLY A 210 6.34 11.47 -20.67
C GLY A 210 6.51 9.96 -20.42
N VAL A 211 6.49 9.15 -21.48
CA VAL A 211 6.73 7.70 -21.39
C VAL A 211 8.19 7.40 -21.01
N ILE A 212 9.14 8.11 -21.62
CA ILE A 212 10.58 8.04 -21.27
C ILE A 212 10.78 8.44 -19.82
N PHE A 213 10.20 9.56 -19.39
CA PHE A 213 10.25 10.02 -18.00
C PHE A 213 9.75 8.94 -17.04
N THR A 214 8.61 8.30 -17.32
CA THR A 214 8.04 7.21 -16.51
C THR A 214 8.95 5.97 -16.44
N GLY A 215 9.60 5.62 -17.56
CA GLY A 215 10.59 4.54 -17.60
C GLY A 215 11.84 4.87 -16.78
N LEU A 216 12.35 6.10 -16.89
CA LEU A 216 13.52 6.57 -16.16
C LEU A 216 13.26 6.68 -14.65
N THR A 217 12.10 7.21 -14.23
CA THR A 217 11.74 7.24 -12.80
C THR A 217 11.66 5.83 -12.23
N SER A 218 11.12 4.87 -12.99
CA SER A 218 11.08 3.46 -12.58
C SER A 218 12.48 2.85 -12.48
N LEU A 219 13.38 3.15 -13.41
CA LEU A 219 14.77 2.69 -13.37
C LEU A 219 15.52 3.23 -12.16
N VAL A 220 15.40 4.54 -11.89
CA VAL A 220 16.03 5.21 -10.74
C VAL A 220 15.47 4.71 -9.41
N SER A 221 14.19 4.31 -9.38
CA SER A 221 13.54 3.82 -8.15
C SER A 221 14.08 2.45 -7.70
N ILE A 222 14.58 1.59 -8.61
CA ILE A 222 15.09 0.24 -8.29
C ILE A 222 16.16 0.25 -7.19
N PRO A 223 17.31 0.94 -7.34
CA PRO A 223 18.34 0.93 -6.31
C PRO A 223 17.85 1.51 -4.98
N ILE A 224 16.98 2.53 -5.02
CA ILE A 224 16.41 3.17 -3.83
C ILE A 224 15.53 2.19 -3.05
N GLU A 225 14.59 1.51 -3.73
CA GLU A 225 13.68 0.53 -3.13
C GLU A 225 14.46 -0.69 -2.60
N VAL A 226 15.41 -1.23 -3.38
CA VAL A 226 16.21 -2.39 -2.98
C VAL A 226 17.09 -2.09 -1.77
N PHE A 227 17.76 -0.94 -1.76
CA PHE A 227 18.61 -0.54 -0.63
C PHE A 227 17.78 -0.30 0.63
N SER A 228 16.65 0.39 0.51
CA SER A 228 15.73 0.66 1.62
C SER A 228 15.18 -0.62 2.22
N ALA A 229 14.73 -1.56 1.37
CA ALA A 229 14.23 -2.87 1.81
C ALA A 229 15.31 -3.70 2.52
N LYS A 230 16.53 -3.76 1.95
CA LYS A 230 17.66 -4.46 2.57
C LYS A 230 18.05 -3.85 3.92
N ARG A 231 18.00 -2.52 4.03
CA ARG A 231 18.31 -1.82 5.28
C ARG A 231 17.31 -2.18 6.39
N VAL A 232 16.01 -2.16 6.09
CA VAL A 232 14.97 -2.57 7.05
C VAL A 232 15.11 -4.04 7.44
N TRP A 233 15.37 -4.92 6.47
CA TRP A 233 15.62 -6.33 6.73
C TRP A 233 16.81 -6.57 7.66
N ASN A 234 17.97 -5.97 7.36
CA ASN A 234 19.19 -6.16 8.13
C ASN A 234 19.05 -5.64 9.57
N SER A 235 18.19 -4.66 9.80
CA SER A 235 18.02 -4.05 11.12
C SER A 235 16.88 -4.64 11.97
N SER A 236 16.05 -5.54 11.42
CA SER A 236 14.94 -6.15 12.15
C SER A 236 15.14 -7.66 12.30
N PRO A 237 15.46 -8.17 13.50
CA PRO A 237 15.55 -9.61 13.73
C PRO A 237 14.18 -10.30 13.59
N LEU A 238 13.08 -9.58 13.84
CA LEU A 238 11.71 -10.09 13.69
C LEU A 238 11.36 -10.45 12.25
N LEU A 239 11.90 -9.70 11.27
CA LEU A 239 11.72 -10.02 9.85
C LEU A 239 12.54 -11.24 9.43
N GLN A 240 13.70 -11.43 10.05
CA GLN A 240 14.62 -12.53 9.76
C GLN A 240 14.19 -13.85 10.41
N ALA A 241 13.27 -13.78 11.39
CA ALA A 241 12.73 -14.96 12.05
C ALA A 241 12.11 -15.93 11.01
N PRO A 242 12.40 -17.23 11.10
CA PRO A 242 11.84 -18.23 10.20
C PRO A 242 10.31 -18.17 10.17
N ARG A 243 9.73 -18.20 8.97
CA ARG A 243 8.28 -18.28 8.84
C ARG A 243 7.82 -19.68 9.25
N ALA A 244 6.83 -19.77 10.13
CA ALA A 244 6.08 -21.01 10.31
C ALA A 244 5.30 -21.28 9.01
N ILE A 245 5.91 -22.02 8.09
CA ILE A 245 5.25 -22.45 6.87
C ILE A 245 4.17 -23.44 7.31
N PRO A 246 2.88 -23.23 6.99
CA PRO A 246 1.85 -24.21 7.27
C PRO A 246 2.28 -25.52 6.61
N THR A 247 2.56 -26.53 7.44
CA THR A 247 3.03 -27.84 7.01
C THR A 247 2.01 -28.37 6.01
N ALA A 248 2.37 -28.41 4.72
CA ALA A 248 1.66 -29.27 3.80
C ALA A 248 1.83 -30.69 4.34
N HIS A 249 0.73 -31.38 4.65
CA HIS A 249 0.81 -32.78 5.04
C HIS A 249 1.66 -33.54 4.00
N PRO A 250 2.67 -34.34 4.43
CA PRO A 250 3.62 -35.00 3.53
C PRO A 250 2.99 -35.94 2.49
N GLU A 251 1.71 -36.25 2.59
CA GLU A 251 1.03 -37.22 1.72
C GLU A 251 0.75 -36.70 0.30
N THR A 252 1.03 -35.43 -0.01
CA THR A 252 0.67 -34.85 -1.31
C THR A 252 1.80 -34.77 -2.35
N ALA A 253 3.02 -35.19 -2.00
CA ALA A 253 4.22 -35.02 -2.83
C ALA A 253 4.30 -35.96 -4.05
N THR A 254 3.44 -36.99 -4.14
CA THR A 254 3.49 -37.98 -5.24
C THR A 254 2.51 -37.71 -6.39
N GLN A 255 1.75 -36.61 -6.37
CA GLN A 255 0.75 -36.27 -7.40
C GLN A 255 0.89 -34.83 -7.92
N GLU A 256 2.09 -34.41 -8.32
CA GLU A 256 2.34 -33.03 -8.78
C GLU A 256 2.37 -32.86 -10.31
N ALA A 257 2.31 -33.93 -11.10
CA ALA A 257 2.35 -33.83 -12.56
C ALA A 257 0.98 -33.89 -13.28
N SER A 258 -0.12 -34.21 -12.60
CA SER A 258 -1.45 -34.40 -13.25
C SER A 258 -2.62 -33.73 -12.54
N ARG A 259 -2.40 -32.61 -11.83
CA ARG A 259 -3.47 -31.86 -11.15
C ARG A 259 -4.33 -31.08 -12.14
N SER A 260 -5.40 -31.75 -12.58
CA SER A 260 -6.53 -31.22 -13.35
C SER A 260 -6.98 -29.84 -12.84
N TRP A 261 -7.39 -28.95 -13.75
CA TRP A 261 -7.97 -27.63 -13.47
C TRP A 261 -9.09 -27.67 -12.40
N ILE A 262 -9.75 -28.81 -12.25
CA ILE A 262 -10.75 -29.09 -11.21
C ILE A 262 -10.17 -29.01 -9.79
N SER A 263 -8.93 -29.48 -9.58
CA SER A 263 -8.26 -29.41 -8.27
C SER A 263 -7.82 -27.99 -7.90
N LYS A 264 -7.35 -27.21 -8.89
CA LYS A 264 -6.99 -25.79 -8.70
C LYS A 264 -8.20 -24.91 -8.42
N THR A 265 -9.31 -25.16 -9.14
CA THR A 265 -10.58 -24.45 -8.90
C THR A 265 -11.18 -24.82 -7.55
N ARG A 266 -11.17 -26.11 -7.17
CA ARG A 266 -11.60 -26.54 -5.83
C ARG A 266 -10.78 -25.88 -4.72
N GLN A 267 -9.46 -25.79 -4.88
CA GLN A 267 -8.59 -25.10 -3.91
C GLN A 267 -8.89 -23.60 -3.83
N TYR A 268 -9.22 -22.95 -4.94
CA TYR A 268 -9.65 -21.55 -4.96
C TYR A 268 -10.97 -21.36 -4.18
N PHE A 269 -11.98 -22.19 -4.43
CA PHE A 269 -13.27 -22.12 -3.72
C PHE A 269 -13.14 -22.44 -2.23
N HIS A 270 -12.27 -23.37 -1.85
CA HIS A 270 -12.00 -23.66 -0.45
C HIS A 270 -11.40 -22.45 0.30
N GLY A 271 -10.58 -21.64 -0.38
CA GLY A 271 -10.08 -20.38 0.18
C GLY A 271 -11.21 -19.37 0.45
N PHE A 272 -12.22 -19.31 -0.42
CA PHE A 272 -13.41 -18.48 -0.18
C PHE A 272 -14.24 -18.99 0.99
N GLU A 273 -14.45 -20.29 1.09
CA GLU A 273 -15.15 -20.93 2.21
C GLU A 273 -14.48 -20.60 3.55
N MET A 274 -13.14 -20.73 3.63
CA MET A 274 -12.35 -20.36 4.81
C MET A 274 -12.42 -18.86 5.13
N TYR A 275 -12.45 -18.01 4.11
CA TYR A 275 -12.61 -16.58 4.30
C TYR A 275 -13.99 -16.24 4.91
N PHE A 276 -15.07 -16.84 4.41
CA PHE A 276 -16.43 -16.61 4.92
C PHE A 276 -16.70 -17.25 6.29
N SER A 277 -15.90 -18.23 6.71
CA SER A 277 -16.00 -18.78 8.07
C SER A 277 -15.35 -17.90 9.14
N THR A 278 -14.56 -16.89 8.74
CA THR A 278 -13.84 -16.01 9.67
C THR A 278 -14.67 -14.76 10.00
N SER A 279 -14.65 -14.28 11.26
CA SER A 279 -15.39 -13.07 11.71
C SER A 279 -15.06 -11.78 10.93
N VAL A 280 -13.95 -11.75 10.20
CA VAL A 280 -13.50 -10.59 9.41
C VAL A 280 -14.22 -10.44 8.06
N TRP A 281 -15.04 -11.41 7.63
CA TRP A 281 -15.69 -11.34 6.32
C TRP A 281 -16.70 -10.19 6.22
N VAL A 282 -17.46 -9.92 7.29
CA VAL A 282 -18.45 -8.83 7.34
C VAL A 282 -17.79 -7.46 7.16
N PRO A 283 -16.81 -7.04 7.99
CA PRO A 283 -16.15 -5.75 7.82
C PRO A 283 -15.41 -5.65 6.49
N SER A 284 -14.85 -6.75 5.99
CA SER A 284 -14.16 -6.78 4.70
C SER A 284 -15.13 -6.62 3.51
N THR A 285 -16.32 -7.22 3.56
CA THR A 285 -17.37 -7.01 2.56
C THR A 285 -17.91 -5.57 2.62
N ALA A 286 -18.10 -5.01 3.82
CA ALA A 286 -18.48 -3.61 3.96
C ALA A 286 -17.44 -2.66 3.33
N LEU A 287 -16.14 -2.94 3.53
CA LEU A 287 -15.05 -2.22 2.88
C LEU A 287 -15.08 -2.37 1.35
N ALA A 288 -15.36 -3.57 0.83
CA ALA A 288 -15.50 -3.80 -0.61
C ALA A 288 -16.68 -3.01 -1.20
N LEU A 289 -17.82 -2.99 -0.51
CA LEU A 289 -19.01 -2.23 -0.92
C LEU A 289 -18.76 -0.72 -0.91
N LEU A 290 -17.89 -0.21 -0.03
CA LEU A 290 -17.51 1.21 -0.06
C LEU A 290 -16.86 1.61 -1.39
N HIS A 291 -16.16 0.68 -2.05
CA HIS A 291 -15.61 0.90 -3.38
C HIS A 291 -16.66 0.86 -4.50
N PHE A 292 -17.85 0.31 -4.24
CA PHE A 292 -19.02 0.34 -5.12
C PHE A 292 -19.76 1.68 -5.02
N ASN A 293 -19.02 2.78 -5.17
CA ASN A 293 -19.61 4.11 -5.26
C ASN A 293 -19.18 4.76 -6.58
N MET A 294 -20.13 5.43 -7.23
CA MET A 294 -19.90 6.12 -8.51
C MET A 294 -19.36 7.54 -8.32
N LEU A 295 -19.41 8.07 -7.09
CA LEU A 295 -19.00 9.44 -6.74
C LEU A 295 -17.51 9.58 -6.41
N THR A 296 -16.73 8.49 -6.49
CA THR A 296 -15.29 8.57 -6.34
C THR A 296 -14.73 9.34 -7.53
N TRP A 297 -13.70 10.17 -7.33
CA TRP A 297 -12.94 10.87 -8.39
C TRP A 297 -12.14 9.92 -9.32
N ARG A 298 -12.79 8.91 -9.89
CA ARG A 298 -12.27 7.97 -10.87
C ARG A 298 -12.62 8.43 -12.29
N ALA A 299 -11.99 7.81 -13.28
CA ALA A 299 -12.16 8.16 -14.70
C ALA A 299 -13.64 8.20 -15.12
N THR A 300 -14.45 7.22 -14.69
CA THR A 300 -15.89 7.17 -15.02
C THR A 300 -16.68 8.41 -14.56
N PHE A 301 -16.48 8.85 -13.31
CA PHE A 301 -17.14 10.05 -12.78
C PHE A 301 -16.66 11.32 -13.49
N ILE A 302 -15.35 11.41 -13.77
CA ILE A 302 -14.76 12.55 -14.49
C ILE A 302 -15.33 12.62 -15.92
N THR A 303 -15.38 11.50 -16.64
CA THR A 303 -15.96 11.43 -17.98
C THR A 303 -17.44 11.83 -17.97
N TYR A 304 -18.20 11.39 -16.97
CA TYR A 304 -19.60 11.81 -16.81
C TYR A 304 -19.72 13.33 -16.63
N LEU A 305 -18.92 13.94 -15.74
CA LEU A 305 -18.96 15.40 -15.51
C LEU A 305 -18.60 16.19 -16.77
N ILE A 306 -17.62 15.72 -17.55
CA ILE A 306 -17.25 16.33 -18.83
C ILE A 306 -18.42 16.22 -19.82
N ASN A 307 -19.06 15.06 -19.92
CA ASN A 307 -20.22 14.85 -20.80
C ASN A 307 -21.43 15.72 -20.43
N VAL A 308 -21.61 16.03 -19.14
CA VAL A 308 -22.65 16.96 -18.67
C VAL A 308 -22.31 18.42 -18.97
N GLY A 309 -21.06 18.73 -19.30
CA GLY A 309 -20.61 20.08 -19.68
C GLY A 309 -19.80 20.82 -18.60
N TYR A 310 -19.37 20.15 -17.53
CA TYR A 310 -18.46 20.76 -16.57
C TYR A 310 -17.06 20.92 -17.18
N SER A 311 -16.44 22.09 -16.97
CA SER A 311 -15.08 22.33 -17.44
C SER A 311 -14.06 21.49 -16.65
N LEU A 312 -12.98 21.08 -17.33
CA LEU A 312 -11.90 20.30 -16.72
C LEU A 312 -11.26 21.03 -15.53
N ASN A 313 -11.22 22.36 -15.57
CA ASN A 313 -10.68 23.19 -14.49
C ASN A 313 -11.50 23.02 -13.20
N VAL A 314 -12.83 23.08 -13.28
CA VAL A 314 -13.72 22.92 -12.12
C VAL A 314 -13.59 21.51 -11.55
N ILE A 315 -13.57 20.49 -12.42
CA ILE A 315 -13.41 19.09 -12.01
C ILE A 315 -12.07 18.89 -11.28
N THR A 316 -11.00 19.48 -11.79
CA THR A 316 -9.66 19.38 -11.21
C THR A 316 -9.59 20.05 -9.83
N ILE A 317 -10.18 21.25 -9.68
CA ILE A 317 -10.25 21.95 -8.39
C ILE A 317 -11.06 21.13 -7.37
N ALA A 318 -12.25 20.64 -7.76
CA ALA A 318 -13.09 19.84 -6.88
C ALA A 318 -12.41 18.53 -6.46
N ARG A 319 -11.70 17.87 -7.38
CA ARG A 319 -10.85 16.71 -7.08
C ARG A 319 -9.74 17.06 -6.09
N ALA A 320 -9.04 18.19 -6.29
CA ALA A 320 -7.97 18.61 -5.39
C ALA A 320 -8.49 18.84 -3.96
N ILE A 321 -9.64 19.51 -3.82
CA ILE A 321 -10.32 19.69 -2.53
C ILE A 321 -10.66 18.32 -1.91
N GLY A 322 -11.23 17.40 -2.70
CA GLY A 322 -11.50 16.03 -2.25
C GLY A 322 -10.25 15.31 -1.74
N SER A 323 -9.13 15.44 -2.44
CA SER A 323 -7.85 14.86 -2.01
C SER A 323 -7.30 15.48 -0.73
N VAL A 324 -7.52 16.78 -0.49
CA VAL A 324 -7.18 17.41 0.79
C VAL A 324 -7.97 16.76 1.92
N PHE A 325 -9.29 16.58 1.77
CA PHE A 325 -10.10 15.88 2.76
C PHE A 325 -9.66 14.41 2.96
N GLU A 326 -9.34 13.69 1.87
CA GLU A 326 -8.80 12.32 1.97
C GLU A 326 -7.51 12.32 2.81
N ILE A 327 -6.56 13.22 2.55
CA ILE A 327 -5.29 13.32 3.28
C ILE A 327 -5.53 13.73 4.74
N SER A 328 -6.35 14.75 5.01
CA SER A 328 -6.68 15.21 6.37
C SER A 328 -7.29 14.08 7.22
N SER A 329 -8.10 13.20 6.62
CA SER A 329 -8.68 12.05 7.32
C SER A 329 -7.60 11.12 7.93
N THR A 330 -6.43 10.99 7.29
CA THR A 330 -5.31 10.17 7.78
C THR A 330 -4.60 10.76 9.00
N VAL A 331 -4.82 12.04 9.29
CA VAL A 331 -4.29 12.72 10.47
C VAL A 331 -5.33 12.74 11.58
N ILE A 332 -6.59 13.04 11.21
CA ILE A 332 -7.70 13.18 12.14
C ILE A 332 -8.08 11.84 12.75
N THR A 333 -8.12 10.76 11.96
CA THR A 333 -8.55 9.43 12.43
C THR A 333 -7.70 8.88 13.58
N PRO A 334 -6.35 8.76 13.48
CA PRO A 334 -5.55 8.24 14.59
C PRO A 334 -5.64 9.12 15.85
N ARG A 335 -5.68 10.46 15.69
CA ARG A 335 -5.83 11.39 16.82
C ARG A 335 -7.21 11.33 17.46
N GLY A 336 -8.26 11.16 16.66
CA GLY A 336 -9.63 11.00 17.13
C GLY A 336 -9.80 9.73 17.97
N ILE A 337 -9.22 8.62 17.50
CA ILE A 337 -9.20 7.34 18.24
C ILE A 337 -8.49 7.51 19.59
N GLU A 338 -7.29 8.12 19.60
CA GLU A 338 -6.53 8.36 20.83
C GLU A 338 -7.29 9.27 21.81
N TYR A 339 -7.87 10.36 21.32
CA TYR A 339 -8.64 11.29 22.14
C TYR A 339 -9.88 10.63 22.76
N MET A 340 -10.66 9.91 21.97
CA MET A 340 -11.89 9.25 22.44
C MET A 340 -11.61 8.03 23.34
N GLY A 341 -10.45 7.40 23.19
CA GLY A 341 -9.98 6.33 24.08
C GLY A 341 -9.58 6.85 25.47
N LYS A 342 -8.85 7.98 25.53
CA LYS A 342 -8.40 8.60 26.80
C LYS A 342 -9.55 9.20 27.63
N ALA A 343 -10.56 9.75 26.98
CA ALA A 343 -11.67 10.46 27.63
C ALA A 343 -12.48 9.60 28.63
N HIS A 344 -12.42 8.26 28.55
CA HIS A 344 -13.15 7.39 29.48
C HIS A 344 -12.33 6.99 30.70
N HIS A 345 -11.01 6.91 30.61
CA HIS A 345 -10.18 6.51 31.74
C HIS A 345 -10.20 7.58 32.85
N HIS A 346 -10.23 8.87 32.50
CA HIS A 346 -10.45 9.93 33.49
C HIS A 346 -11.82 9.88 34.19
N ALA A 347 -12.86 9.32 33.55
CA ALA A 347 -14.16 9.14 34.18
C ALA A 347 -14.24 7.88 35.07
N SER A 348 -13.39 6.88 34.80
CA SER A 348 -13.34 5.61 35.54
C SER A 348 -12.30 5.65 36.68
N SER A 349 -11.17 6.35 36.50
CA SER A 349 -10.16 6.55 37.55
C SER A 349 -10.70 7.38 38.72
N HIS A 350 -11.53 8.37 38.42
CA HIS A 350 -12.20 9.18 39.46
C HIS A 350 -13.16 8.37 40.35
N HIS A 351 -13.55 7.15 39.94
CA HIS A 351 -14.35 6.22 40.74
C HIS A 351 -13.54 5.11 41.40
N ARG A 352 -12.23 4.97 41.12
CA ARG A 352 -11.35 3.98 41.73
C ARG A 352 -10.35 4.55 42.73
N ASP A 353 -10.07 5.85 42.66
CA ASP A 353 -9.18 6.52 43.60
C ASP A 353 -9.80 6.70 45.01
N GLU A 354 -11.05 6.28 45.25
CA GLU A 354 -11.65 6.22 46.59
C GLU A 354 -11.39 4.90 47.34
N ASP A 355 -10.94 3.82 46.67
CA ASP A 355 -11.00 2.46 47.26
C ASP A 355 -9.69 1.66 47.35
N ASP A 356 -8.53 2.07 46.80
CA ASP A 356 -7.33 1.20 46.83
C ASP A 356 -5.98 1.93 46.99
N GLU A 357 -5.57 2.16 48.24
CA GLU A 357 -4.20 2.55 48.63
C GLU A 357 -3.37 1.30 49.02
N SER A 358 -3.27 0.27 48.16
CA SER A 358 -2.40 -0.90 48.42
C SER A 358 -2.17 -1.77 47.18
N GLY A 359 -1.33 -1.35 46.22
CA GLY A 359 -1.13 -2.18 45.02
C GLY A 359 0.04 -1.83 44.09
N ALA A 360 1.07 -1.16 44.56
CA ALA A 360 2.19 -0.76 43.69
C ALA A 360 3.21 -1.91 43.50
N ARG A 361 2.91 -2.95 42.68
CA ARG A 361 3.95 -3.87 42.15
C ARG A 361 3.60 -4.82 40.97
N LEU A 362 2.52 -4.60 40.20
CA LEU A 362 2.15 -5.46 39.04
C LEU A 362 2.00 -4.68 37.70
N ILE A 363 2.58 -3.50 37.60
CA ILE A 363 2.20 -2.44 36.65
C ILE A 363 2.54 -2.70 35.17
N THR A 364 3.44 -3.61 34.84
CA THR A 364 3.87 -3.80 33.43
C THR A 364 2.92 -4.67 32.60
N GLY A 365 2.28 -5.69 33.19
CA GLY A 365 1.31 -6.54 32.48
C GLY A 365 -0.06 -5.87 32.28
N ASP A 366 -0.51 -5.10 33.28
CA ASP A 366 -1.78 -4.36 33.21
C ASP A 366 -1.73 -3.16 32.27
N GLN A 367 -0.56 -2.55 32.06
CA GLN A 367 -0.42 -1.39 31.16
C GLN A 367 -0.66 -1.74 29.69
N GLU A 368 -0.20 -2.90 29.23
CA GLU A 368 -0.31 -3.31 27.82
C GLU A 368 -1.76 -3.69 27.49
N GLY A 369 -2.41 -4.48 28.34
CA GLY A 369 -3.84 -4.81 28.19
C GLY A 369 -4.75 -3.58 28.30
N ASN A 370 -4.44 -2.63 29.20
CA ASN A 370 -5.24 -1.41 29.36
C ASN A 370 -5.13 -0.48 28.13
N ARG A 371 -3.99 -0.48 27.41
CA ARG A 371 -3.80 0.30 26.17
C ARG A 371 -4.55 -0.28 24.98
N ASP A 372 -4.54 -1.61 24.84
CA ASP A 372 -5.34 -2.29 23.81
C ASP A 372 -6.85 -2.04 24.00
N ILE A 373 -7.31 -2.03 25.25
CA ILE A 373 -8.70 -1.70 25.57
C ILE A 373 -9.02 -0.23 25.23
N GLN A 374 -8.13 0.72 25.55
CA GLN A 374 -8.33 2.13 25.21
C GLN A 374 -8.44 2.36 23.69
N THR A 375 -7.57 1.72 22.91
CA THR A 375 -7.60 1.85 21.44
C THR A 375 -8.86 1.22 20.85
N LEU A 376 -9.31 0.08 21.36
CA LEU A 376 -10.57 -0.56 20.95
C LEU A 376 -11.78 0.35 21.23
N ILE A 377 -11.87 0.91 22.44
CA ILE A 377 -12.95 1.84 22.84
C ILE A 377 -12.91 3.09 21.96
N GLY A 378 -11.72 3.66 21.75
CA GLY A 378 -11.52 4.81 20.87
C GLY A 378 -12.01 4.54 19.44
N LEU A 379 -11.67 3.36 18.90
CA LEU A 379 -12.07 2.94 17.55
C LEU A 379 -13.61 2.80 17.44
N GLN A 380 -14.24 2.13 18.40
CA GLN A 380 -15.68 1.93 18.41
C GLN A 380 -16.43 3.27 18.47
N ARG A 381 -16.01 4.17 19.37
CA ARG A 381 -16.67 5.48 19.54
C ARG A 381 -16.44 6.40 18.36
N PHE A 382 -15.23 6.45 17.83
CA PHE A 382 -14.93 7.26 16.65
C PHE A 382 -15.72 6.77 15.43
N GLY A 383 -15.84 5.45 15.27
CA GLY A 383 -16.70 4.84 14.24
C GLY A 383 -18.18 5.21 14.42
N LEU A 384 -18.74 5.04 15.61
CA LEU A 384 -20.13 5.41 15.93
C LEU A 384 -20.41 6.90 15.71
N TRP A 385 -19.47 7.76 16.12
CA TRP A 385 -19.56 9.20 15.92
C TRP A 385 -19.57 9.55 14.42
N GLY A 386 -18.67 8.95 13.64
CA GLY A 386 -18.62 9.11 12.19
C GLY A 386 -19.92 8.67 11.51
N ILE A 387 -20.45 7.50 11.88
CA ILE A 387 -21.73 6.98 11.36
C ILE A 387 -22.89 7.93 11.71
N SER A 388 -22.95 8.39 12.97
CA SER A 388 -24.00 9.31 13.42
C SER A 388 -23.98 10.61 12.63
N TRP A 389 -22.78 11.18 12.41
CA TRP A 389 -22.62 12.40 11.62
C TRP A 389 -22.99 12.21 10.15
N GLN A 390 -22.68 11.06 9.56
CA GLN A 390 -23.09 10.72 8.20
C GLN A 390 -24.61 10.62 8.09
N ILE A 391 -25.26 9.91 9.01
CA ILE A 391 -26.73 9.75 9.02
C ILE A 391 -27.41 11.12 9.13
N VAL A 392 -26.99 11.96 10.08
CA VAL A 392 -27.58 13.30 10.28
C VAL A 392 -27.46 14.15 9.02
N ASN A 393 -26.29 14.16 8.38
CA ASN A 393 -26.09 14.92 7.15
C ASN A 393 -26.88 14.37 5.97
N THR A 394 -26.94 13.05 5.81
CA THR A 394 -27.72 12.42 4.73
C THR A 394 -29.21 12.71 4.89
N VAL A 395 -29.74 12.60 6.12
CA VAL A 395 -31.15 12.93 6.41
C VAL A 395 -31.43 14.41 6.12
N ARG A 396 -30.54 15.32 6.53
CA ARG A 396 -30.66 16.76 6.24
C ARG A 396 -30.69 17.04 4.73
N GLN A 397 -29.75 16.46 3.99
CA GLN A 397 -29.65 16.65 2.54
C GLN A 397 -30.89 16.11 1.82
N LEU A 398 -31.33 14.90 2.18
CA LEU A 398 -32.51 14.25 1.59
C LEU A 398 -33.77 15.07 1.88
N SER A 399 -33.91 15.57 3.11
CA SER A 399 -35.04 16.43 3.50
C SER A 399 -35.09 17.70 2.66
N CYS A 400 -33.95 18.38 2.45
CA CYS A 400 -33.89 19.58 1.59
C CYS A 400 -34.29 19.26 0.14
N VAL A 401 -33.83 18.14 -0.41
CA VAL A 401 -34.18 17.72 -1.78
C VAL A 401 -35.67 17.40 -1.91
N ILE A 402 -36.24 16.70 -0.92
CA ILE A 402 -37.67 16.37 -0.90
C ILE A 402 -38.51 17.65 -0.78
N ILE A 403 -38.13 18.59 0.10
CA ILE A 403 -38.81 19.88 0.25
C ILE A 403 -38.74 20.69 -1.04
N PHE A 404 -37.58 20.75 -1.69
CA PHE A 404 -37.41 21.44 -2.97
C PHE A 404 -38.23 20.80 -4.10
N TYR A 405 -38.26 19.46 -4.15
CA TYR A 405 -39.08 18.72 -5.11
C TYR A 405 -40.59 18.96 -4.88
N LEU A 406 -41.03 18.95 -3.62
CA LEU A 406 -42.41 19.27 -3.25
C LEU A 406 -42.76 20.72 -3.61
N TYR A 407 -41.85 21.67 -3.34
CA TYR A 407 -42.01 23.08 -3.71
C TYR A 407 -42.20 23.25 -5.22
N ILE A 408 -41.32 22.64 -6.04
CA ILE A 408 -41.46 22.66 -7.49
C ILE A 408 -42.79 22.04 -7.91
N ARG A 409 -43.14 20.87 -7.36
CA ARG A 409 -44.37 20.15 -7.77
C ARG A 409 -45.66 20.89 -7.39
N ILE A 410 -45.66 21.62 -6.27
CA ILE A 410 -46.76 22.51 -5.89
C ILE A 410 -46.80 23.71 -6.84
N SER A 411 -45.65 24.35 -7.09
CA SER A 411 -45.55 25.54 -7.94
C SER A 411 -45.80 25.29 -9.43
N THR A 412 -45.75 24.04 -9.91
CA THR A 412 -46.08 23.66 -11.31
C THR A 412 -47.50 23.10 -11.48
N ASN A 413 -48.26 22.91 -10.40
CA ASN A 413 -49.67 22.48 -10.46
C ASN A 413 -50.65 23.65 -10.22
N GLU A 414 -50.14 24.86 -9.98
CA GLU A 414 -50.82 26.14 -10.21
C GLU A 414 -50.40 26.68 -11.58
#